data_AF-A0A3N5T1H1-F1
#
_entry.id   AF-A0A3N5T1H1-F1
#
_cell.length_a   1.000
_cell.length_b   1.000
_cell.length_c   1.000
_cell.angle_alpha   90.00
_cell.angle_beta   90.00
_cell.angle_gamma   90.00
#
_symmetry.space_group_name_H-M   'P 1'
#
loop_
_entity.id
_entity.type
_entity.pdbx_description
1 polymer ?
#
loop_
_entity_poly.entity_id
_entity_poly.type
_entity_poly.pdbx_seq_one_letter_code
_entity_poly.pdbx_strand_id
1 'polypeptide(L)' 'PDLPVIKLTVPFNGWIMPAVRLSDHASFWDEGFKAVMITDSAFYRNPHYHQVTDTMDMLDYRFMAELVESLVTFLVQHR' A
#
# COMPACT_ATOMS: atom_id res chain seq x y z
N PRO A 1 0.54 14.34 -10.76
CA PRO A 1 0.73 13.07 -11.48
C PRO A 1 -0.58 12.27 -11.51
N ASP A 2 -0.99 11.77 -12.67
CA ASP A 2 -2.19 10.95 -12.82
C ASP A 2 -1.84 9.46 -12.65
N LEU A 3 -1.44 9.08 -11.43
CA LEU A 3 -1.18 7.67 -11.10
C LEU A 3 -2.54 6.95 -11.00
N PRO A 4 -2.76 5.83 -11.71
CA PRO A 4 -4.00 5.08 -11.57
C PRO A 4 -4.11 4.49 -10.16
N VAL A 5 -5.20 4.81 -9.46
CA VAL A 5 -5.46 4.32 -8.10
C VAL A 5 -6.76 3.53 -8.06
N ILE A 6 -6.68 2.32 -7.50
CA ILE A 6 -7.86 1.53 -7.15
C ILE A 6 -8.10 1.68 -5.65
N LYS A 7 -9.31 2.14 -5.29
CA LYS A 7 -9.72 2.27 -3.89
C LYS A 7 -10.51 1.04 -3.47
N LEU A 8 -10.15 0.45 -2.34
CA LEU A 8 -10.86 -0.69 -1.76
C LEU A 8 -11.25 -0.36 -0.32
N THR A 9 -12.55 -0.27 -0.06
CA THR A 9 -13.08 -0.18 1.30
C THR A 9 -13.32 -1.58 1.83
N VAL A 10 -12.72 -1.90 2.97
CA VAL A 10 -12.77 -3.25 3.54
C VAL A 10 -13.70 -3.26 4.76
N PRO A 11 -14.83 -4.00 4.73
CA PRO A 11 -15.73 -4.12 5.87
C PRO A 11 -15.23 -5.14 6.90
N PHE A 12 -15.88 -5.18 8.06
CA PHE A 12 -15.63 -6.18 9.12
C PHE A 12 -14.16 -6.29 9.56
N ASN A 13 -13.46 -5.16 9.60
CA ASN A 13 -12.03 -5.10 9.94
C ASN A 13 -11.15 -6.01 9.04
N GLY A 14 -11.62 -6.40 7.85
CA GLY A 14 -10.88 -7.29 6.94
C GLY A 14 -10.80 -8.76 7.34
N TRP A 15 -11.52 -9.20 8.39
CA TRP A 15 -11.46 -10.60 8.85
C TRP A 15 -11.95 -11.63 7.82
N ILE A 16 -12.86 -11.23 6.93
CA ILE A 16 -13.38 -12.09 5.85
C ILE A 16 -12.36 -12.28 4.73
N MET A 17 -11.39 -11.37 4.60
CA MET A 17 -10.36 -11.42 3.57
C MET A 17 -8.98 -11.16 4.21
N PRO A 18 -8.39 -12.14 4.91
CA PRO A 18 -7.18 -11.93 5.72
C PRO A 18 -6.00 -11.29 4.98
N ALA A 19 -5.91 -11.47 3.67
CA ALA A 19 -4.86 -10.88 2.84
C ALA A 19 -4.78 -9.35 2.93
N VAL A 20 -5.91 -8.65 3.11
CA VAL A 20 -5.89 -7.18 3.23
C VAL A 20 -5.48 -6.69 4.62
N ARG A 21 -5.24 -7.61 5.56
CA ARG A 21 -4.71 -7.31 6.89
C ARG A 21 -3.19 -7.53 6.98
N LEU A 22 -2.51 -7.88 5.88
CA LEU A 22 -1.08 -8.20 5.87
C LEU A 22 -0.18 -6.96 5.74
N SER A 23 -0.30 -6.02 6.69
CA SER A 23 0.65 -4.94 6.97
C SER A 23 0.28 -4.25 8.29
N ASP A 24 1.05 -3.27 8.72
CA ASP A 24 0.94 -2.66 10.05
C ASP A 24 -0.42 -1.99 10.30
N HIS A 25 -1.11 -1.51 9.26
CA HIS A 25 -2.42 -0.85 9.37
C HIS A 25 -3.48 -1.72 10.03
N ALA A 26 -3.37 -3.06 9.97
CA ALA A 26 -4.31 -3.96 10.62
C ALA A 26 -4.32 -3.78 12.14
N SER A 27 -3.15 -3.57 12.76
CA SER A 27 -3.06 -3.30 14.21
C SER A 27 -3.78 -2.01 14.61
N PHE A 28 -3.74 -0.99 13.76
CA PHE A 28 -4.48 0.26 13.97
C PHE A 28 -5.98 0.05 13.87
N TRP A 29 -6.43 -0.75 12.90
CA TRP A 29 -7.84 -1.10 12.80
C TRP A 29 -8.35 -1.90 14.01
N ASP A 30 -7.51 -2.79 14.58
CA ASP A 30 -7.86 -3.58 15.76
C ASP A 30 -8.12 -2.71 17.00
N GLU A 31 -7.39 -1.60 17.12
CA GLU A 31 -7.58 -0.57 18.15
C GLU A 31 -8.65 0.49 17.79
N GLY A 32 -9.34 0.32 16.65
CA GLY A 32 -10.40 1.23 16.20
C GLY A 32 -9.91 2.55 15.57
N PHE A 33 -8.62 2.68 15.29
CA PHE A 33 -8.06 3.85 14.60
C PHE A 33 -8.31 3.79 13.09
N LYS A 34 -8.55 4.96 12.49
CA LYS A 34 -8.60 5.10 11.03
C LYS A 34 -7.19 5.01 10.46
N ALA A 35 -6.91 3.95 9.71
CA ALA A 35 -5.65 3.76 9.00
C ALA A 35 -5.92 3.35 7.55
N VAL A 36 -4.97 3.67 6.67
CA VAL A 36 -4.97 3.27 5.26
C VAL A 36 -3.64 2.62 4.91
N MET A 37 -3.68 1.59 4.07
CA MET A 37 -2.50 1.01 3.45
C MET A 37 -2.44 1.46 1.99
N ILE A 38 -1.29 1.95 1.58
CA ILE A 38 -1.00 2.29 0.19
C ILE A 38 -0.01 1.26 -0.31
N THR A 39 -0.41 0.48 -1.30
CA THR A 39 0.37 -0.68 -1.77
C THR A 39 0.11 -0.96 -3.24
N ASP A 40 1.09 -1.55 -3.89
CA ASP A 40 1.04 -2.15 -5.22
C ASP A 40 0.69 -3.65 -5.17
N SER A 41 0.13 -4.12 -4.03
CA SER A 41 -0.22 -5.51 -3.69
C SER A 41 0.95 -6.44 -3.30
N ALA A 42 2.17 -5.90 -3.14
CA ALA A 42 3.35 -6.58 -2.59
C ALA A 42 3.52 -8.03 -3.10
N PHE A 43 3.20 -9.03 -2.27
CA PHE A 43 3.38 -10.46 -2.55
C PHE A 43 2.47 -11.02 -3.65
N TYR A 44 1.37 -10.34 -4.00
CA TYR A 44 0.55 -10.73 -5.17
C TYR A 44 1.21 -10.37 -6.50
N ARG A 45 2.06 -9.33 -6.51
CA ARG A 45 2.76 -8.85 -7.70
C ARG A 45 4.20 -9.34 -7.77
N ASN A 46 4.93 -9.33 -6.65
CA ASN A 46 6.36 -9.57 -6.60
C ASN A 46 6.67 -11.06 -6.33
N PRO A 47 7.09 -11.85 -7.34
CA PRO A 47 7.45 -13.25 -7.13
C PRO A 47 8.74 -13.42 -6.30
N HIS A 48 9.50 -12.34 -6.09
CA HIS A 48 10.73 -12.33 -5.28
C HIS A 48 10.48 -11.99 -3.81
N TYR A 49 9.23 -11.69 -3.43
CA TYR A 49 8.90 -11.29 -2.05
C TYR A 49 9.46 -12.27 -1.01
N HIS A 50 10.14 -11.74 0.02
CA HIS A 50 10.84 -12.52 1.05
C HIS A 50 11.94 -13.46 0.54
N GLN A 51 12.52 -13.19 -0.63
CA GLN A 51 13.66 -13.93 -1.16
C GLN A 51 14.88 -13.02 -1.27
N VAL A 52 16.07 -13.64 -1.31
CA VAL A 52 17.34 -12.93 -1.55
C VAL A 52 17.42 -12.26 -2.92
N THR A 53 16.51 -12.62 -3.83
CA THR A 53 16.39 -12.04 -5.18
C THR A 53 15.53 -10.78 -5.21
N ASP A 54 14.91 -10.40 -4.08
CA ASP A 54 14.23 -9.12 -3.92
C ASP A 54 15.27 -7.99 -3.82
N THR A 55 15.67 -7.48 -4.97
CA THR A 55 16.81 -6.58 -5.12
C THR A 55 16.39 -5.28 -5.79
N MET A 56 17.27 -4.28 -5.73
CA MET A 56 17.07 -2.95 -6.31
C MET A 56 16.74 -2.98 -7.81
N ASP A 57 17.16 -4.02 -8.53
CA ASP A 57 16.89 -4.20 -9.95
C ASP A 57 15.42 -4.56 -10.25
N MET A 58 14.65 -4.98 -9.24
CA MET A 58 13.23 -5.33 -9.37
C MET A 58 12.30 -4.13 -9.13
N LEU A 59 12.85 -2.97 -8.77
CA LEU A 59 12.09 -1.77 -8.45
C LEU A 59 11.81 -0.91 -9.68
N ASP A 60 10.58 -0.41 -9.79
CA ASP A 60 10.23 0.66 -10.72
C ASP A 60 10.38 2.02 -10.03
N TYR A 61 11.57 2.61 -10.16
CA TYR A 61 11.88 3.90 -9.55
C TYR A 61 11.01 5.05 -10.06
N ARG A 62 10.57 4.97 -11.32
CA ARG A 62 9.70 6.02 -11.88
C ARG A 62 8.34 5.97 -11.21
N PHE A 63 7.74 4.79 -11.11
CA PHE A 63 6.49 4.60 -10.38
C PHE A 63 6.60 5.03 -8.92
N MET A 64 7.70 4.66 -8.24
CA MET A 64 7.93 5.07 -6.85
C MET A 64 8.04 6.60 -6.69
N ALA A 65 8.73 7.28 -7.60
CA ALA A 65 8.84 8.75 -7.58
C ALA A 65 7.47 9.41 -7.80
N GLU A 66 6.71 8.96 -8.80
CA GLU A 66 5.37 9.47 -9.09
C GLU A 66 4.40 9.24 -7.91
N LEU A 67 4.52 8.11 -7.20
CA LEU A 67 3.78 7.83 -5.96
C LEU A 67 4.11 8.85 -4.86
N VAL A 68 5.39 9.10 -4.59
CA VAL A 68 5.83 10.05 -3.57
C VAL A 68 5.33 11.47 -3.87
N GLU A 69 5.48 11.93 -5.11
CA GLU A 69 4.97 13.25 -5.53
C GLU A 69 3.45 13.38 -5.35
N SER A 70 2.71 12.31 -5.68
CA SER A 70 1.25 12.26 -5.52
C SER A 70 0.84 12.35 -4.06
N LEU A 71 1.54 11.65 -3.16
CA LEU A 71 1.28 11.70 -1.71
C LEU A 71 1.58 13.07 -1.13
N VAL A 72 2.71 13.68 -1.50
CA VAL A 72 3.06 15.04 -1.07
C VAL A 72 1.98 16.02 -1.52
N THR A 73 1.57 15.96 -2.78
CA THR A 73 0.51 16.82 -3.33
C THR A 73 -0.79 16.66 -2.54
N PHE A 74 -1.22 15.42 -2.30
CA PHE A 74 -2.45 15.13 -1.55
C PHE A 74 -2.40 15.71 -0.13
N LEU A 75 -1.32 15.44 0.61
CA LEU A 75 -1.18 15.86 2.01
C LEU A 75 -1.06 17.38 2.16
N VAL A 76 -0.43 18.08 1.21
CA VAL A 76 -0.34 19.54 1.22
C VAL A 76 -1.69 20.19 0.91
N GLN A 77 -2.46 19.61 -0.02
CA GLN A 77 -3.77 20.14 -0.41
C GLN A 77 -4.89 19.87 0.63
N HIS A 78 -4.75 18.82 1.44
CA HIS A 78 -5.77 18.39 2.41
C HIS A 78 -5.32 18.55 3.87
N ARG A 79 -4.39 19.47 4.12
CA ARG A 79 -4.09 19.98 5.46
C ARG A 79 -5.22 20.85 5.97
#